data_AF-A0A654D0F4-F1
#
_entry.id   AF-A0A654D0F4-F1
#
_cell.length_a   1.000
_cell.length_b   1.000
_cell.length_c   1.000
_cell.angle_alpha   90.00
_cell.angle_beta   90.00
_cell.angle_gamma   90.00
#
_symmetry.space_group_name_H-M   'P 1'
#
loop_
_entity.id
_entity.type
_entity.pdbx_description
1 polymer ?
#
loop_
_entity_poly.entity_id
_entity_poly.type
_entity_poly.pdbx_seq_one_letter_code
_entity_poly.pdbx_strand_id
1 'polypeptide(L)'
;MIGYLLFFKYVAEIGRLKENATAVKEKRRVYFTWAYGRIFSTTGTHSMMHTCLEMAGVQNVCPFELDQPNINAETLIGWNPDMIVMWNDSTDLFYQRNEFKNDPCREGKADF
;
A
#
# COMPACT_ATOMS: atom_id res chain seq x y z
N MET A 1 -18.71 27.32 -14.59
CA MET A 1 -19.56 26.73 -13.54
C MET A 1 -19.46 25.20 -13.40
N ILE A 2 -19.13 24.44 -14.45
CA ILE A 2 -19.08 22.95 -14.39
C ILE A 2 -17.90 22.41 -13.56
N GLY A 3 -16.70 23.01 -13.64
CA GLY A 3 -15.52 22.54 -12.90
C GLY A 3 -15.66 22.63 -11.37
N TYR A 4 -16.43 23.60 -10.87
CA TYR A 4 -16.67 23.78 -9.44
C TYR A 4 -17.56 22.67 -8.86
N LEU A 5 -18.56 22.24 -9.64
CA LEU A 5 -19.45 21.13 -9.25
C LEU A 5 -18.71 19.79 -9.23
N LEU A 6 -17.78 19.57 -10.16
CA LEU A 6 -16.94 18.38 -10.20
C LEU A 6 -15.99 18.33 -8.99
N PHE A 7 -15.38 19.47 -8.66
CA PHE A 7 -14.52 19.62 -7.49
C PHE A 7 -15.25 19.32 -6.18
N PHE A 8 -16.46 19.85 -6.00
CA PHE A 8 -17.26 19.55 -4.81
C PHE A 8 -17.66 18.08 -4.70
N LYS A 9 -18.06 17.44 -5.81
CA LYS A 9 -18.34 16.00 -5.81
C LYS A 9 -17.10 15.18 -5.45
N TYR A 10 -15.93 15.57 -5.95
CA TYR A 10 -14.67 14.90 -5.67
C TYR A 10 -14.27 15.01 -4.18
N VAL A 11 -14.37 16.21 -3.61
CA VAL A 11 -14.07 16.43 -2.18
C VAL A 11 -15.06 15.67 -1.29
N ALA A 12 -16.34 15.65 -1.64
CA ALA A 12 -17.35 14.89 -0.91
C ALA A 12 -17.06 13.37 -0.93
N GLU A 13 -16.64 12.83 -2.07
CA GLU A 13 -16.30 11.42 -2.19
C GLU A 13 -15.04 11.04 -1.38
N ILE A 14 -14.00 11.89 -1.41
CA ILE A 14 -12.82 11.71 -0.56
C ILE A 14 -13.21 11.74 0.93
N GLY A 15 -14.07 12.66 1.33
CA GLY A 15 -14.58 12.75 2.70
C GLY A 15 -15.25 11.45 3.12
N ARG A 16 -16.15 10.91 2.27
CA ARG A 16 -16.84 9.65 2.51
C ARG A 16 -15.88 8.46 2.65
N LEU A 17 -14.86 8.38 1.80
CA LEU A 17 -13.86 7.32 1.88
C LEU A 17 -13.08 7.38 3.20
N LYS A 18 -12.67 8.58 3.62
CA LYS A 18 -11.98 8.79 4.90
C LYS A 18 -12.85 8.43 6.11
N GLU A 19 -14.14 8.79 6.09
CA GLU A 19 -15.07 8.40 7.15
C GLU A 19 -15.20 6.87 7.25
N ASN A 20 -15.39 6.19 6.13
CA ASN A 20 -15.43 4.73 6.09
C ASN A 20 -14.13 4.10 6.62
N ALA A 21 -12.98 4.67 6.25
CA ALA A 21 -11.69 4.23 6.76
C ALA A 21 -11.55 4.38 8.29
N THR A 22 -12.15 5.41 8.90
CA THR A 22 -12.16 5.55 10.37
C THR A 22 -13.03 4.52 11.09
N ALA A 23 -14.02 3.95 10.40
CA ALA A 23 -14.86 2.88 10.96
C ALA A 23 -14.14 1.52 11.03
N VAL A 24 -13.00 1.36 10.34
CA VAL A 24 -12.17 0.16 10.38
C VAL A 24 -11.41 0.11 11.71
N LYS A 25 -11.85 -0.75 12.64
CA LYS A 25 -11.28 -0.88 13.99
C LYS A 25 -9.86 -1.45 14.00
N GLU A 26 -9.60 -2.44 13.15
CA GLU A 26 -8.28 -3.07 13.03
C GLU A 26 -7.73 -2.86 11.62
N LYS A 27 -6.79 -1.93 11.51
CA LYS A 27 -6.15 -1.61 10.24
C LYS A 27 -5.11 -2.67 9.92
N ARG A 28 -5.27 -3.34 8.78
CA ARG A 28 -4.24 -4.27 8.27
C ARG A 28 -2.98 -3.51 7.91
N ARG A 29 -1.83 -4.09 8.24
CA ARG A 29 -0.49 -3.59 7.92
C ARG A 29 -0.18 -3.93 6.48
N VAL A 30 -0.03 -2.91 5.64
CA VAL A 30 0.19 -3.06 4.20
C VAL A 30 1.57 -2.55 3.82
N TYR A 31 2.29 -3.37 3.06
CA TYR A 31 3.47 -2.97 2.32
C TYR A 31 3.10 -2.74 0.85
N PHE A 32 3.56 -1.64 0.28
CA PHE A 32 3.29 -1.33 -1.12
C PHE A 32 4.57 -1.40 -1.95
N THR A 33 4.50 -2.03 -3.13
CA THR A 33 5.63 -2.13 -4.06
C THR A 33 5.36 -1.39 -5.36
N TRP A 34 6.34 -0.63 -5.81
CA TRP A 34 6.30 -0.02 -7.14
C TRP A 34 6.53 -1.05 -8.24
N ALA A 35 6.03 -0.75 -9.44
CA ALA A 35 6.08 -1.65 -10.60
C ALA A 35 7.52 -1.89 -11.11
N TYR A 36 7.64 -2.82 -12.07
CA TYR A 36 8.89 -3.23 -12.74
C TYR A 36 9.86 -4.01 -11.84
N GLY A 37 9.34 -4.87 -10.96
CA GLY A 37 10.15 -5.72 -10.09
C GLY A 37 10.89 -4.94 -8.99
N ARG A 38 10.49 -3.68 -8.76
CA ARG A 38 11.04 -2.80 -7.72
C ARG A 38 10.39 -3.08 -6.37
N ILE A 39 10.45 -4.35 -5.97
CA ILE A 39 9.83 -4.84 -4.73
C ILE A 39 10.31 -4.07 -3.50
N PHE A 40 11.56 -3.64 -3.49
CA PHE A 40 12.14 -2.92 -2.35
C PHE A 40 11.95 -1.41 -2.39
N SER A 41 11.45 -0.88 -3.51
CA SER A 41 11.00 0.50 -3.57
C SER A 41 9.56 0.53 -3.07
N THR A 42 9.32 1.28 -2.00
CA THR A 42 8.00 1.38 -1.38
C THR A 42 7.50 2.81 -1.34
N THR A 43 6.32 3.01 -0.75
CA THR A 43 5.71 4.32 -0.52
C THR A 43 6.00 4.75 0.91
N GLY A 44 6.64 5.89 1.11
CA GLY A 44 6.72 6.49 2.44
C GLY A 44 5.51 7.38 2.73
N THR A 45 5.51 8.06 3.88
CA THR A 45 4.34 8.82 4.38
C THR A 45 4.09 10.12 3.61
N HIS A 46 5.08 10.64 2.87
CA HIS A 46 4.91 11.82 2.03
C HIS A 46 4.47 11.50 0.59
N SER A 47 4.17 10.24 0.29
CA SER A 47 3.71 9.84 -1.04
C SER A 47 2.21 9.96 -1.21
N MET A 48 1.77 10.21 -2.44
CA MET A 48 0.36 10.11 -2.83
C MET A 48 -0.24 8.74 -2.48
N MET A 49 0.55 7.67 -2.61
CA MET A 49 0.04 6.32 -2.38
C MET A 49 -0.20 6.04 -0.90
N HIS A 50 0.52 6.71 0.01
CA HIS A 50 0.21 6.65 1.43
C HIS A 50 -1.19 7.20 1.72
N THR A 51 -1.56 8.34 1.12
CA THR A 51 -2.93 8.87 1.26
C THR A 51 -3.98 7.89 0.71
N CYS A 52 -3.70 7.21 -0.40
CA CYS A 52 -4.59 6.17 -0.93
C CYS A 52 -4.76 4.99 0.05
N LEU A 53 -3.67 4.53 0.67
CA LEU A 53 -3.70 3.49 1.71
C LEU A 53 -4.51 3.93 2.94
N GLU A 54 -4.33 5.17 3.40
CA GLU A 54 -5.12 5.71 4.50
C GLU A 54 -6.62 5.79 4.16
N MET A 55 -6.96 6.23 2.95
CA MET A 55 -8.34 6.28 2.46
C MET A 55 -8.96 4.89 2.29
N ALA A 56 -8.14 3.86 2.05
CA ALA A 56 -8.58 2.47 2.02
C ALA A 56 -8.76 1.86 3.43
N GLY A 57 -8.39 2.58 4.50
CA GLY A 57 -8.51 2.09 5.87
C GLY A 57 -7.43 1.11 6.29
N VAL A 58 -6.28 1.10 5.61
CA VAL A 58 -5.13 0.26 5.95
C VAL A 58 -3.99 1.10 6.53
N GLN A 59 -3.00 0.44 7.14
CA GLN A 59 -1.82 1.09 7.72
C GLN A 59 -0.60 0.81 6.86
N ASN A 60 0.07 1.86 6.37
CA ASN A 60 1.36 1.72 5.72
C ASN A 60 2.42 1.27 6.76
N VAL A 61 3.15 0.19 6.47
CA VAL A 61 4.23 -0.27 7.34
C VAL A 61 5.50 0.58 7.23
N CYS A 62 5.68 1.32 6.13
CA CYS A 62 6.85 2.14 5.91
C CYS A 62 6.74 3.47 6.70
N PRO A 63 7.62 3.72 7.68
CA PRO A 63 7.55 4.93 8.52
C PRO A 63 8.31 6.12 7.92
N PHE A 64 9.04 5.93 6.83
CA PHE A 64 9.91 6.98 6.28
C PHE A 64 9.11 8.15 5.70
N GLU A 65 9.50 9.37 6.04
CA GLU A 65 8.98 10.64 5.53
C GLU A 65 9.52 10.99 4.13
N LEU A 66 9.59 9.99 3.27
CA LEU A 66 10.06 10.09 1.88
C LEU A 66 8.91 9.69 0.95
N ASP A 67 8.97 10.10 -0.32
CA ASP A 67 7.99 9.66 -1.32
C ASP A 67 8.23 8.19 -1.69
N GLN A 68 9.41 7.90 -2.23
CA GLN A 68 9.82 6.56 -2.66
C GLN A 68 11.11 6.10 -1.96
N PRO A 69 11.04 5.64 -0.69
CA PRO A 69 12.17 5.03 -0.02
C PRO A 69 12.51 3.66 -0.63
N ASN A 70 13.80 3.33 -0.62
CA ASN A 70 14.31 2.02 -1.01
C ASN A 70 14.82 1.29 0.24
N ILE A 71 14.39 0.05 0.44
CA ILE A 71 14.73 -0.75 1.62
C ILE A 71 15.48 -2.03 1.24
N ASN A 72 15.82 -2.86 2.22
CA ASN A 72 16.32 -4.21 1.99
C ASN A 72 15.28 -5.25 2.42
N ALA A 73 15.53 -6.52 2.07
CA ALA A 73 14.63 -7.62 2.40
C ALA A 73 14.45 -7.81 3.92
N GLU A 74 15.52 -7.63 4.70
CA GLU A 74 15.49 -7.76 6.16
C GLU A 74 14.56 -6.73 6.80
N THR A 75 14.55 -5.50 6.30
CA THR A 75 13.65 -4.44 6.77
C THR A 75 12.20 -4.80 6.48
N LEU A 76 11.90 -5.32 5.27
CA LEU A 76 10.54 -5.75 4.92
C LEU A 76 10.06 -6.89 5.81
N ILE A 77 10.90 -7.91 6.01
CA ILE A 77 10.61 -9.05 6.88
C ILE A 77 10.40 -8.58 8.32
N GLY A 78 11.26 -7.69 8.82
CA GLY A 78 11.14 -7.11 10.15
C GLY A 78 9.87 -6.26 10.34
N TRP A 79 9.37 -5.65 9.27
CA TRP A 79 8.08 -4.95 9.28
C TRP A 79 6.88 -5.88 9.31
N ASN A 80 7.02 -7.14 8.91
CA ASN A 80 5.98 -8.17 8.95
C ASN A 80 4.58 -7.63 8.54
N PRO A 81 4.40 -7.20 7.28
CA PRO A 81 3.10 -6.74 6.79
C PRO A 81 2.10 -7.91 6.74
N ASP A 82 0.82 -7.61 6.92
CA ASP A 82 -0.27 -8.58 6.76
C ASP A 82 -0.63 -8.78 5.28
N MET A 83 -0.25 -7.82 4.42
CA MET A 83 -0.56 -7.81 3.00
C MET A 83 0.47 -7.00 2.22
N ILE A 84 0.74 -7.45 0.99
CA ILE A 84 1.58 -6.75 0.02
C ILE A 84 0.72 -6.31 -1.16
N VAL A 85 0.70 -5.01 -1.45
CA VAL A 85 -0.03 -4.42 -2.57
C VAL A 85 0.97 -4.04 -3.66
N MET A 86 0.79 -4.62 -4.84
CA MET A 86 1.65 -4.38 -6.00
C MET A 86 0.95 -3.44 -6.98
N TRP A 87 1.65 -2.44 -7.51
CA TRP A 87 1.03 -1.47 -8.42
C TRP A 87 0.55 -2.08 -9.75
N ASN A 88 1.38 -2.88 -10.41
CA ASN A 88 1.07 -3.49 -11.71
C ASN A 88 2.07 -4.60 -12.10
N ASP A 89 2.48 -5.41 -11.14
CA ASP A 89 3.44 -6.49 -11.35
C ASP A 89 2.78 -7.84 -11.00
N SER A 90 3.22 -8.90 -11.68
CA SER A 90 2.80 -10.25 -11.30
C SER A 90 3.31 -10.59 -9.90
N THR A 91 2.44 -11.21 -9.10
CA THR A 91 2.81 -11.73 -7.78
C THR A 91 3.94 -12.76 -7.85
N ASP A 92 4.15 -13.40 -9.01
CA ASP A 92 5.24 -14.35 -9.23
C ASP A 92 6.62 -13.69 -9.10
N LEU A 93 6.75 -12.41 -9.46
CA LEU A 93 8.03 -11.68 -9.30
C LEU A 93 8.43 -11.58 -7.83
N PHE A 94 7.45 -11.48 -6.93
CA PHE A 94 7.67 -11.49 -5.49
C PHE A 94 8.03 -12.90 -5.01
N TYR A 95 7.25 -13.91 -5.40
CA TYR A 95 7.39 -15.27 -4.88
C TYR A 95 8.55 -16.07 -5.45
N GLN A 96 9.12 -15.67 -6.59
CA GLN A 96 10.31 -16.28 -7.17
C GLN A 96 11.60 -15.93 -6.42
N ARG A 97 11.59 -14.90 -5.58
CA ARG A 97 12.77 -14.50 -4.81
C ARG A 97 13.02 -15.45 -3.65
N ASN A 98 14.30 -15.77 -3.43
CA ASN A 98 14.72 -16.73 -2.41
C ASN A 98 14.43 -16.23 -0.99
N GLU A 99 14.46 -14.91 -0.82
CA GLU A 99 14.27 -14.18 0.42
C GLU A 99 12.85 -14.33 0.97
N PHE A 100 11.85 -14.56 0.11
CA PHE A 100 10.43 -14.66 0.47
C PHE A 100 9.88 -16.09 0.41
N LYS A 101 10.74 -17.11 0.43
CA LYS A 101 10.30 -18.52 0.39
C LYS A 101 9.43 -18.91 1.60
N ASN A 102 9.65 -18.25 2.74
CA ASN A 102 8.98 -18.56 4.01
C ASN A 102 8.05 -17.44 4.50
N ASP A 103 7.68 -16.49 3.64
CA ASP A 103 6.82 -15.36 4.02
C ASP A 103 5.36 -15.82 4.20
N PRO A 104 4.70 -15.55 5.36
CA PRO A 104 3.31 -15.93 5.61
C PRO A 104 2.30 -15.31 4.62
N CYS A 105 2.65 -14.22 3.92
CA CYS A 105 1.83 -13.64 2.84
C CYS A 105 1.76 -14.52 1.58
N ARG A 106 2.45 -15.67 1.51
CA ARG A 106 2.36 -16.62 0.38
C ARG A 106 1.02 -17.33 0.25
N GLU A 107 0.36 -17.61 1.37
CA GLU A 107 -0.82 -18.49 1.39
C GLU A 107 -2.12 -17.76 1.05
N GLY A 108 -2.12 -16.42 1.08
CA GLY A 108 -3.30 -15.57 0.86
C GLY A 108 -3.33 -14.82 -0.46
N LYS A 109 -2.88 -15.43 -1.57
CA LYS A 109 -2.94 -14.80 -2.90
C LYS A 109 -4.39 -14.36 -3.21
N ALA A 110 -4.60 -13.06 -3.37
CA ALA A 110 -5.85 -12.52 -3.88
C ALA A 110 -5.60 -12.05 -5.31
N ASP A 111 -6.14 -12.81 -6.28
CA ASP A 111 -6.17 -12.40 -7.69
C ASP A 111 -7.36 -11.44 -7.84
N PHE A 112 -7.08 -10.14 -7.97
CA PHE A 112 -8.07 -9.11 -8.30
C PHE A 112 -8.01 -8.75 -9.78
#